data_AF-A0A6C0K564-F1
#
_entry.id   AF-A0A6C0K564-F1
#
_cell.length_a   1.000
_cell.length_b   1.000
_cell.length_c   1.000
_cell.angle_alpha   90.00
_cell.angle_beta   90.00
_cell.angle_gamma   90.00
#
_symmetry.space_group_name_H-M   'P 1'
#
loop_
_entity.id
_entity.type
_entity.pdbx_description
1 polymer ?
#
loop_
_entity_poly.entity_id
_entity_poly.type
_entity_poly.pdbx_seq_one_letter_code
_entity_poly.pdbx_strand_id
1 'polypeptide(L)'
;MPPAKGKKSTKKVLDETQKVELPPVIFFLRIGKEFDFNEERVDVPLPTTDGGPIQYSDILITTETQERRFDETVIHDLMSKLSLTTSYPKGAACLWCCHGFSGDSFVIPTHYDAYTNFYTAEGNYCSPECALASIYREPHSTESERWLRHSLLRTFYRNLYTDKDIQPAPDKRVLRLFGGNLDIQQYREFFRNCTRPLQLAMPPIRLYMPSVNTQASVRDVKSYVSLSNETVNKASQQLRLKRSKPVHEGIPTLDKCLQR
;
A
#
# COMPACT_ATOMS: atom_id res chain seq x y z
N MET A 1 25.66 2.77 61.51
CA MET A 1 27.02 3.00 60.95
C MET A 1 27.82 1.71 61.10
N PRO A 2 28.64 1.31 60.12
CA PRO A 2 28.45 1.28 58.66
C PRO A 2 28.54 -0.17 58.09
N PRO A 3 27.97 -0.47 56.92
CA PRO A 3 28.19 -1.74 56.21
C PRO A 3 29.38 -1.67 55.25
N ALA A 4 30.08 -2.81 55.14
CA ALA A 4 31.25 -3.05 54.32
C ALA A 4 30.91 -3.53 52.89
N LYS A 5 31.84 -3.25 51.98
CA LYS A 5 31.82 -3.50 50.53
C LYS A 5 31.56 -4.98 50.18
N GLY A 6 30.52 -5.23 49.38
CA GLY A 6 30.25 -6.50 48.71
C GLY A 6 30.56 -6.43 47.21
N LYS A 7 31.36 -7.38 46.72
CA LYS A 7 31.83 -7.55 45.35
C LYS A 7 30.66 -7.81 44.38
N LYS A 8 30.64 -7.14 43.22
CA LYS A 8 29.74 -7.43 42.09
C LYS A 8 30.30 -8.59 41.28
N SER A 9 29.59 -9.72 41.27
CA SER A 9 29.80 -10.85 40.35
C SER A 9 28.85 -10.75 39.16
N THR A 10 29.42 -10.58 37.97
CA THR A 10 28.76 -10.59 36.67
C THR A 10 28.33 -12.01 36.33
N LYS A 11 27.02 -12.29 36.36
CA LYS A 11 26.43 -13.53 35.82
C LYS A 11 26.45 -13.46 34.29
N LYS A 12 27.27 -14.27 33.63
CA LYS A 12 27.08 -14.67 32.22
C LYS A 12 26.30 -15.98 32.23
N VAL A 13 25.10 -15.92 31.67
CA VAL A 13 24.18 -17.03 31.46
C VAL A 13 24.69 -17.83 30.25
N LEU A 14 24.95 -19.11 30.48
CA LEU A 14 24.98 -20.15 29.45
C LEU A 14 23.53 -20.47 29.07
N ASP A 15 23.25 -20.56 27.77
CA ASP A 15 22.35 -21.58 27.21
C ASP A 15 22.49 -21.54 25.67
N GLU A 16 23.36 -22.40 25.16
CA GLU A 16 23.42 -22.79 23.76
C GLU A 16 22.17 -23.63 23.44
N THR A 17 21.18 -23.02 22.82
CA THR A 17 20.02 -23.75 22.28
C THR A 17 20.43 -24.41 20.96
N GLN A 18 20.75 -25.70 21.05
CA GLN A 18 20.92 -26.57 19.88
C GLN A 18 19.60 -26.60 19.08
N LYS A 19 19.66 -26.12 17.84
CA LYS A 19 18.62 -26.39 16.84
C LYS A 19 18.72 -27.86 16.44
N VAL A 20 17.77 -28.67 16.90
CA VAL A 20 17.54 -30.02 16.38
C VAL A 20 16.64 -29.88 15.16
N GLU A 21 17.21 -30.04 13.96
CA GLU A 21 16.42 -30.18 12.74
C GLU A 21 15.92 -31.63 12.67
N LEU A 22 14.62 -31.82 12.93
CA LEU A 22 13.97 -33.10 12.76
C LEU A 22 13.81 -33.39 11.25
N PRO A 23 14.11 -34.61 10.77
CA PRO A 23 13.82 -34.98 9.39
C PRO A 23 12.31 -34.97 9.14
N PRO A 24 11.84 -34.74 7.89
CA PRO A 24 10.42 -34.61 7.60
C PRO A 24 9.69 -35.89 8.03
N VAL A 25 8.76 -35.75 8.96
CA VAL A 25 7.89 -36.83 9.41
C VAL A 25 6.93 -37.14 8.27
N ILE A 26 7.24 -38.18 7.49
CA ILE A 26 6.30 -38.74 6.52
C ILE A 26 5.31 -39.58 7.30
N PHE A 27 4.09 -39.07 7.47
CA PHE A 27 3.00 -39.85 8.06
C PHE A 27 2.50 -40.88 7.03
N PHE A 28 2.86 -42.14 7.21
CA PHE A 28 2.11 -43.24 6.62
C PHE A 28 0.87 -43.45 7.47
N LEU A 29 -0.24 -42.80 7.13
CA LEU A 29 -1.54 -43.13 7.71
C LEU A 29 -1.90 -44.56 7.31
N ARG A 30 -1.60 -45.52 8.20
CA ARG A 30 -2.18 -46.86 8.12
C ARG A 30 -3.64 -46.75 8.50
N ILE A 31 -4.50 -46.73 7.50
CA ILE A 31 -5.94 -46.88 7.70
C ILE A 31 -6.16 -48.27 8.28
N GLY A 32 -6.68 -48.34 9.51
CA GLY A 32 -7.05 -49.58 10.16
C GLY A 32 -8.15 -50.28 9.38
N LYS A 33 -8.14 -51.61 9.33
CA LYS A 33 -9.16 -52.44 8.65
C LYS A 33 -10.57 -52.36 9.26
N GLU A 34 -10.78 -51.47 10.23
CA GLU A 34 -12.02 -51.30 10.98
C GLU A 34 -12.45 -49.82 10.95
N PHE A 35 -12.25 -49.16 9.80
CA PHE A 35 -12.89 -47.88 9.51
C PHE A 35 -14.20 -48.19 8.78
N ASP A 36 -15.31 -48.08 9.50
CA ASP A 36 -16.65 -48.27 8.96
C ASP A 36 -16.92 -47.28 7.83
N PHE A 37 -17.05 -47.82 6.62
CA PHE A 37 -17.55 -47.11 5.44
C PHE A 37 -19.03 -46.76 5.65
N ASN A 38 -19.32 -45.72 6.43
CA ASN A 38 -20.56 -44.96 6.28
C ASN A 38 -20.25 -43.61 5.61
N GLU A 39 -19.44 -43.65 4.56
CA GLU A 39 -19.56 -42.71 3.45
C GLU A 39 -20.69 -43.23 2.56
N GLU A 40 -21.70 -42.39 2.38
CA GLU A 40 -22.52 -42.35 1.18
C GLU A 40 -21.57 -42.50 0.00
N ARG A 41 -21.56 -43.68 -0.63
CA ARG A 41 -20.69 -43.96 -1.78
C ARG A 41 -21.08 -42.96 -2.87
N VAL A 42 -20.28 -41.90 -3.03
CA VAL A 42 -20.30 -41.14 -4.26
C VAL A 42 -19.70 -42.08 -5.29
N ASP A 43 -20.58 -42.75 -6.05
CA ASP A 43 -20.20 -43.62 -7.14
C ASP A 43 -19.31 -42.83 -8.11
N VAL A 44 -18.00 -43.05 -8.03
CA VAL A 44 -17.09 -42.62 -9.09
C VAL A 44 -17.48 -43.47 -10.30
N PRO A 45 -17.98 -42.87 -11.39
CA PRO A 45 -18.45 -43.66 -12.52
C PRO A 45 -17.29 -44.48 -13.07
N LEU A 46 -17.40 -45.81 -13.02
CA LEU A 46 -16.54 -46.67 -13.81
C LEU A 46 -16.83 -46.36 -15.29
N PRO A 47 -15.80 -46.29 -16.16
CA PRO A 47 -16.03 -46.07 -17.58
C PRO A 47 -16.86 -47.23 -18.12
N THR A 48 -18.12 -46.95 -18.45
CA THR A 48 -19.04 -47.88 -19.07
C THR A 48 -18.55 -48.22 -20.47
N THR A 49 -18.50 -49.51 -20.78
CA THR A 49 -17.91 -50.06 -22.01
C THR A 49 -18.73 -49.82 -23.29
N ASP A 50 -19.75 -48.96 -23.28
CA ASP A 50 -20.68 -48.78 -24.43
C ASP A 50 -20.91 -47.31 -24.86
N GLY A 51 -20.05 -46.38 -24.45
CA GLY A 51 -20.00 -45.02 -24.99
C GLY A 51 -18.57 -44.51 -24.95
N GLY A 52 -18.09 -43.87 -26.02
CA GLY A 52 -16.68 -43.52 -26.24
C GLY A 52 -15.99 -42.81 -25.05
N PRO A 53 -14.64 -42.81 -25.03
CA PRO A 53 -13.88 -42.36 -23.87
C PRO A 53 -14.24 -40.92 -23.54
N ILE A 54 -14.80 -40.71 -22.34
CA ILE A 54 -15.06 -39.37 -21.80
C ILE A 54 -13.72 -38.63 -21.84
N GLN A 55 -13.63 -37.66 -22.75
CA GLN A 55 -12.38 -37.00 -23.03
C GLN A 55 -12.10 -36.05 -21.87
N TYR A 56 -10.87 -36.04 -21.37
CA TYR A 56 -10.47 -35.17 -20.25
C TYR A 56 -10.79 -33.69 -20.53
N SER A 57 -10.80 -33.29 -21.80
CA SER A 57 -11.25 -31.97 -22.27
C SER A 57 -12.70 -31.67 -21.92
N ASP A 58 -13.62 -32.63 -22.01
CA ASP A 58 -15.03 -32.42 -21.70
C ASP A 58 -15.23 -32.20 -20.20
N ILE A 59 -14.47 -32.94 -19.39
CA ILE A 59 -14.42 -32.77 -17.92
C ILE A 59 -13.87 -31.38 -17.57
N LEU A 60 -12.77 -30.97 -18.21
CA LEU A 60 -12.20 -29.63 -18.03
C LEU A 60 -13.17 -28.51 -18.44
N ILE A 61 -13.89 -28.67 -19.56
CA ILE A 61 -14.93 -27.73 -19.99
C ILE A 61 -16.07 -27.67 -18.97
N THR A 62 -16.51 -28.81 -18.40
CA THR A 62 -17.49 -28.79 -17.30
C THR A 62 -16.97 -28.13 -16.03
N THR A 63 -15.69 -28.30 -15.68
CA THR A 63 -15.11 -27.62 -14.50
C THR A 63 -14.88 -26.13 -14.73
N GLU A 64 -14.48 -25.72 -15.93
CA GLU A 64 -14.36 -24.32 -16.34
C GLU A 64 -15.73 -23.64 -16.45
N THR A 65 -16.78 -24.38 -16.83
CA THR A 65 -18.17 -23.85 -16.82
C THR A 65 -18.84 -23.88 -15.45
N GLN A 66 -18.33 -24.69 -14.51
CA GLN A 66 -18.71 -24.67 -13.09
C GLN A 66 -17.99 -23.58 -12.28
N GLU A 67 -17.08 -22.81 -12.88
CA GLU A 67 -16.85 -21.45 -12.42
C GLU A 67 -18.20 -20.74 -12.51
N ARG A 68 -18.91 -20.67 -11.39
CA ARG A 68 -20.23 -20.06 -11.29
C ARG A 68 -20.17 -18.72 -12.03
N ARG A 69 -20.74 -18.70 -13.24
CA ARG A 69 -20.96 -17.45 -13.95
C ARG A 69 -21.64 -16.55 -12.93
N PHE A 70 -21.09 -15.36 -12.77
CA PHE A 70 -21.61 -14.36 -11.87
C PHE A 70 -23.02 -14.01 -12.40
N ASP A 71 -24.03 -14.76 -11.96
CA ASP A 71 -25.37 -14.68 -12.52
C ASP A 71 -26.03 -13.41 -11.99
N GLU A 72 -26.23 -12.44 -12.88
CA GLU A 72 -26.78 -11.12 -12.55
C GLU A 72 -28.15 -11.25 -11.86
N THR A 73 -28.94 -12.25 -12.25
CA THR A 73 -30.26 -12.54 -11.69
C THR A 73 -30.20 -12.93 -10.20
N VAL A 74 -29.19 -13.70 -9.80
CA VAL A 74 -28.98 -14.09 -8.39
C VAL A 74 -28.59 -12.86 -7.57
N ILE A 75 -27.79 -11.95 -8.13
CA ILE A 75 -27.41 -10.71 -7.45
C ILE A 75 -28.62 -9.80 -7.27
N HIS A 76 -29.45 -9.63 -8.29
CA HIS A 76 -30.68 -8.84 -8.20
C HIS A 76 -31.63 -9.42 -7.16
N ASP A 77 -31.79 -10.74 -7.10
CA ASP A 77 -32.60 -11.39 -6.05
C ASP A 77 -32.03 -11.11 -4.65
N LEU A 78 -30.71 -11.25 -4.46
CA LEU A 78 -30.06 -10.96 -3.17
C LEU A 78 -30.18 -9.48 -2.77
N MET A 79 -30.03 -8.55 -3.72
CA MET A 79 -30.18 -7.11 -3.46
C MET A 79 -31.62 -6.72 -3.13
N SER A 80 -32.61 -7.36 -3.76
CA SER A 80 -34.03 -7.10 -3.46
C SER A 80 -34.40 -7.45 -2.01
N LYS A 81 -33.70 -8.43 -1.42
CA LYS A 81 -33.91 -8.85 -0.03
C LYS A 81 -33.32 -7.87 0.99
N LEU A 82 -32.36 -7.03 0.58
CA LEU A 82 -31.73 -6.04 1.47
C LEU A 82 -32.67 -4.92 1.89
N SER A 83 -33.61 -4.50 1.02
CA SER A 83 -34.53 -3.38 1.32
C SER A 83 -35.65 -3.74 2.30
N LEU A 84 -35.82 -5.04 2.63
CA LEU A 84 -36.88 -5.51 3.52
C LEU A 84 -36.47 -5.53 4.99
N THR A 85 -35.17 -5.43 5.29
CA THR A 85 -34.70 -5.48 6.67
C THR A 85 -34.83 -4.10 7.33
N THR A 86 -35.67 -4.01 8.36
CA THR A 86 -35.83 -2.80 9.18
C THR A 86 -34.57 -2.45 9.99
N SER A 87 -33.68 -3.43 10.21
CA SER A 87 -32.47 -3.27 11.01
C SER A 87 -31.31 -4.10 10.44
N TYR A 88 -30.09 -3.64 10.67
CA TYR A 88 -28.87 -4.33 10.25
C TYR A 88 -28.67 -5.63 11.05
N PRO A 89 -28.06 -6.66 10.45
CA PRO A 89 -27.80 -7.92 11.16
C PRO A 89 -26.85 -7.71 12.34
N LYS A 90 -27.05 -8.48 13.41
CA LYS A 90 -26.18 -8.44 14.60
C LYS A 90 -24.77 -8.87 14.19
N GLY A 91 -23.78 -8.01 14.45
CA GLY A 91 -22.39 -8.20 14.01
C GLY A 91 -22.02 -7.45 12.72
N ALA A 92 -22.95 -6.70 12.12
CA ALA A 92 -22.63 -5.79 11.03
C ALA A 92 -21.58 -4.75 11.45
N ALA A 93 -20.64 -4.48 10.56
CA ALA A 93 -19.61 -3.47 10.79
C ALA A 93 -20.19 -2.05 10.72
N CYS A 94 -19.52 -1.12 11.40
CA CYS A 94 -19.82 0.31 11.29
C CYS A 94 -19.57 0.81 9.86
N LEU A 95 -20.51 1.56 9.30
CA LEU A 95 -20.41 2.11 7.93
C LEU A 95 -19.27 3.13 7.78
N TRP A 96 -18.81 3.74 8.87
CA TRP A 96 -17.70 4.70 8.84
C TRP A 96 -16.33 4.04 9.05
N CYS A 97 -16.12 3.39 10.19
CA CYS A 97 -14.81 2.84 10.57
C CYS A 97 -14.57 1.40 10.08
N CYS A 98 -15.57 0.75 9.47
CA CYS A 98 -15.49 -0.61 8.91
C CYS A 98 -15.08 -1.70 9.92
N HIS A 99 -15.28 -1.47 11.22
CA HIS A 99 -15.02 -2.44 12.28
C HIS A 99 -16.32 -2.91 12.93
N GLY A 100 -16.34 -4.17 13.36
CA GLY A 100 -17.38 -4.71 14.21
C GLY A 100 -17.45 -3.98 15.56
N PHE A 101 -18.62 -3.98 16.18
CA PHE A 101 -18.83 -3.46 17.51
C PHE A 101 -19.89 -4.28 18.24
N SER A 102 -19.76 -4.35 19.56
CA SER A 102 -20.60 -5.18 20.43
C SER A 102 -21.78 -4.42 21.06
N GLY A 103 -21.82 -3.09 20.91
CA GLY A 103 -22.90 -2.23 21.42
C GLY A 103 -24.04 -2.06 20.42
N ASP A 104 -25.08 -1.35 20.84
CA ASP A 104 -26.19 -0.98 19.96
C ASP A 104 -25.71 -0.03 18.85
N SER A 105 -26.32 -0.21 17.67
CA SER A 105 -26.03 0.61 16.50
C SER A 105 -26.62 2.01 16.66
N PHE A 106 -25.79 3.01 16.43
CA PHE A 106 -26.23 4.38 16.25
C PHE A 106 -26.73 4.57 14.81
N VAL A 107 -27.83 5.29 14.66
CA VAL A 107 -28.48 5.65 13.39
C VAL A 107 -28.43 7.17 13.16
N ILE A 108 -28.50 7.61 11.91
CA ILE A 108 -28.62 9.03 11.54
C ILE A 108 -30.10 9.34 11.30
N PRO A 109 -30.72 10.27 12.05
CA PRO A 109 -32.06 10.74 11.74
C PRO A 109 -32.06 11.58 10.45
N THR A 110 -32.91 11.22 9.49
CA THR A 110 -33.05 11.91 8.20
C THR A 110 -34.20 12.91 8.22
N HIS A 111 -35.34 12.52 8.77
CA HIS A 111 -36.52 13.38 8.89
C HIS A 111 -37.24 13.13 10.22
N TYR A 112 -37.78 14.21 10.79
CA TYR A 112 -38.59 14.19 12.01
C TYR A 112 -40.03 14.56 11.67
N ASP A 113 -40.97 13.67 11.96
CA ASP A 113 -42.39 13.95 11.82
C ASP A 113 -42.98 14.43 13.16
N ALA A 114 -43.39 15.69 13.19
CA ALA A 114 -43.95 16.32 14.38
C ALA A 114 -45.37 15.85 14.73
N TYR A 115 -46.12 15.29 13.77
CA TYR A 115 -47.48 14.81 14.03
C TYR A 115 -47.48 13.47 14.75
N THR A 116 -46.59 12.58 14.33
CA THR A 116 -46.47 11.23 14.90
C THR A 116 -45.38 11.12 15.97
N ASN A 117 -44.53 12.16 16.12
CA ASN A 117 -43.34 12.18 16.97
C ASN A 117 -42.36 11.03 16.67
N PHE A 118 -42.30 10.56 15.43
CA PHE A 118 -41.35 9.54 14.99
C PHE A 118 -40.20 10.14 14.18
N TYR A 119 -39.01 9.58 14.40
CA TYR A 119 -37.84 9.81 13.58
C TYR A 119 -37.74 8.73 12.52
N THR A 120 -37.54 9.15 11.28
CA THR A 120 -37.02 8.28 10.23
C THR A 120 -35.50 8.36 10.29
N ALA A 121 -34.84 7.20 10.29
CA ALA A 121 -33.41 7.13 10.49
C ALA A 121 -32.77 6.04 9.62
N GLU A 122 -31.50 6.24 9.30
CA GLU A 122 -30.73 5.34 8.44
C GLU A 122 -29.30 5.09 8.97
N GLY A 123 -28.72 3.97 8.53
CA GLY A 123 -27.32 3.64 8.76
C GLY A 123 -27.04 2.79 10.00
N ASN A 124 -25.77 2.40 10.15
CA ASN A 124 -25.26 1.53 11.21
C ASN A 124 -23.89 2.03 11.68
N TYR A 125 -23.83 2.68 12.84
CA TYR A 125 -22.61 3.32 13.34
C TYR A 125 -22.25 2.87 14.75
N CYS A 126 -20.96 2.83 15.08
CA CYS A 126 -20.49 2.47 16.42
C CYS A 126 -20.53 3.63 17.43
N SER A 127 -20.68 4.87 16.96
CA SER A 127 -20.76 6.09 17.78
C SER A 127 -21.46 7.21 17.00
N PRO A 128 -22.07 8.21 17.68
CA PRO A 128 -22.65 9.37 17.00
C PRO A 128 -21.60 10.18 16.24
N GLU A 129 -20.33 10.14 16.65
CA GLU A 129 -19.21 10.79 15.95
C GLU A 129 -18.95 10.17 14.57
N CYS A 130 -19.05 8.85 14.48
CA CYS A 130 -18.93 8.12 13.21
C CYS A 130 -20.11 8.43 12.28
N ALA A 131 -21.30 8.55 12.87
CA ALA A 131 -22.50 8.96 12.15
C ALA A 131 -22.36 10.39 11.60
N LEU A 132 -21.85 11.32 12.43
CA LEU A 132 -21.63 12.71 12.03
C LEU A 132 -20.59 12.84 10.91
N ALA A 133 -19.49 12.09 10.99
CA ALA A 133 -18.49 12.08 9.93
C ALA A 133 -19.05 11.56 8.59
N SER A 134 -19.98 10.61 8.64
CA SER A 134 -20.67 10.09 7.45
C SER A 134 -21.52 11.17 6.76
N ILE A 135 -22.26 11.98 7.53
CA ILE A 135 -23.07 13.10 7.01
C ILE A 135 -22.20 14.08 6.22
N TYR A 136 -21.03 14.45 6.75
CA TYR A 136 -20.13 15.38 6.08
C TYR A 136 -19.34 14.78 4.91
N ARG A 137 -19.20 13.45 4.85
CA ARG A 137 -18.53 12.76 3.76
C ARG A 137 -19.39 12.64 2.50
N GLU A 138 -20.71 12.66 2.65
CA GLU A 138 -21.64 12.43 1.56
C GLU A 138 -21.43 13.45 0.42
N PRO A 139 -21.05 13.02 -0.79
CA PRO A 139 -20.62 13.94 -1.85
C PRO A 139 -21.79 14.71 -2.47
N HIS A 140 -22.98 14.11 -2.53
CA HIS A 140 -24.14 14.64 -3.26
C HIS A 140 -25.10 15.47 -2.40
N SER A 141 -24.91 15.52 -1.08
CA SER A 141 -25.78 16.28 -0.19
C SER A 141 -25.49 17.79 -0.27
N THR A 142 -26.53 18.61 -0.20
CA THR A 142 -26.39 20.06 -0.05
C THR A 142 -25.91 20.43 1.35
N GLU A 143 -25.31 21.60 1.52
CA GLU A 143 -24.88 22.09 2.85
C GLU A 143 -26.05 22.22 3.83
N SER A 144 -27.22 22.64 3.34
CA SER A 144 -28.47 22.71 4.09
C SER A 144 -28.92 21.35 4.62
N GLU A 145 -28.86 20.30 3.80
CA GLU A 145 -29.22 18.94 4.23
C GLU A 145 -28.23 18.39 5.25
N ARG A 146 -26.93 18.64 5.06
CA ARG A 146 -25.90 18.26 6.04
C ARG A 146 -26.15 18.92 7.38
N TRP A 147 -26.45 20.22 7.38
CA TRP A 147 -26.76 20.96 8.61
C TRP A 147 -28.04 20.47 9.28
N LEU A 148 -29.09 20.19 8.50
CA LEU A 148 -30.34 19.64 9.02
C LEU A 148 -30.11 18.30 9.72
N ARG A 149 -29.45 17.35 9.04
CA ARG A 149 -29.14 16.03 9.61
C ARG A 149 -28.23 16.14 10.83
N HIS A 150 -27.23 17.03 10.81
CA HIS A 150 -26.39 17.33 11.97
C HIS A 150 -27.22 17.80 13.17
N SER A 151 -28.13 18.75 12.96
CA SER A 151 -29.01 19.28 14.01
C SER A 151 -29.96 18.21 14.58
N LEU A 152 -30.56 17.40 13.70
CA LEU A 152 -31.42 16.28 14.09
C LEU A 152 -30.63 15.25 14.90
N LEU A 153 -29.43 14.89 14.46
CA LEU A 153 -28.56 13.94 15.17
C LEU A 153 -28.20 14.44 16.56
N ARG A 154 -27.83 15.72 16.68
CA ARG A 154 -27.52 16.33 17.99
C ARG A 154 -28.73 16.36 18.91
N THR A 155 -29.92 16.60 18.37
CA THR A 155 -31.17 16.60 19.15
C THR A 155 -31.52 15.19 19.61
N PHE A 156 -31.39 14.20 18.72
CA PHE A 156 -31.71 12.80 18.98
C PHE A 156 -30.81 12.17 20.05
N TYR A 157 -29.50 12.47 20.02
CA TYR A 157 -28.52 11.94 20.98
C TYR A 157 -28.23 12.86 22.17
N ARG A 158 -28.97 13.96 22.32
CA ARG A 158 -28.75 14.97 23.38
C ARG A 158 -28.73 14.38 24.79
N ASN A 159 -29.60 13.40 25.04
CA ASN A 159 -29.74 12.77 26.36
C ASN A 159 -28.55 11.87 26.73
N LEU A 160 -27.83 11.35 25.72
CA LEU A 160 -26.66 10.49 25.91
C LEU A 160 -25.36 11.30 26.04
N TYR A 161 -25.35 12.53 25.51
CA TYR A 161 -24.19 13.41 25.41
C TYR A 161 -24.49 14.79 25.99
N THR A 162 -24.74 14.86 27.30
CA THR A 162 -25.09 16.11 27.99
C THR A 162 -23.90 17.07 28.11
N ASP A 163 -22.71 16.52 28.40
CA ASP A 163 -21.53 17.32 28.78
C ASP A 163 -20.52 17.52 27.64
N LYS A 164 -20.75 16.89 26.48
CA LYS A 164 -19.82 16.88 25.35
C LYS A 164 -20.54 17.14 24.04
N ASP A 165 -19.96 18.03 23.25
CA ASP A 165 -20.38 18.23 21.87
C ASP A 165 -19.87 17.12 20.97
N ILE A 166 -20.76 16.64 20.09
CA ILE A 166 -20.51 15.61 19.10
C ILE A 166 -19.59 16.20 18.02
N GLN A 167 -18.35 15.71 17.96
CA GLN A 167 -17.32 16.11 16.99
C GLN A 167 -17.10 15.03 15.92
N PRO A 168 -17.04 15.40 14.63
CA PRO A 168 -16.93 14.41 13.56
C PRO A 168 -15.69 13.53 13.74
N ALA A 169 -15.88 12.22 13.65
CA ALA A 169 -14.79 11.26 13.73
C ALA A 169 -13.78 11.45 12.58
N PRO A 170 -12.48 11.20 12.80
CA PRO A 170 -11.47 11.33 11.75
C PRO A 170 -11.71 10.34 10.61
N ASP A 171 -11.16 10.64 9.43
CA ASP A 171 -11.25 9.76 8.25
C ASP A 171 -10.72 8.36 8.57
N LYS A 172 -11.39 7.33 8.05
CA LYS A 172 -11.02 5.92 8.24
C LYS A 172 -9.60 5.62 7.75
N ARG A 173 -9.05 6.42 6.83
CA ARG A 173 -7.65 6.33 6.37
C ARG A 173 -6.62 6.42 7.50
N VAL A 174 -6.98 6.96 8.65
CA VAL A 174 -6.12 7.02 9.84
C VAL A 174 -5.96 5.65 10.52
N LEU A 175 -6.88 4.71 10.29
CA LEU A 175 -6.82 3.36 10.84
C LEU A 175 -5.77 2.51 10.12
N ARG A 176 -5.12 1.61 10.85
CA ARG A 176 -4.17 0.61 10.31
C ARG A 176 -4.76 -0.26 9.20
N LEU A 177 -6.07 -0.55 9.26
CA LEU A 177 -6.77 -1.30 8.21
C LEU A 177 -6.64 -0.65 6.82
N PHE A 178 -6.52 0.68 6.77
CA PHE A 178 -6.40 1.45 5.54
C PHE A 178 -4.97 1.98 5.29
N GLY A 179 -3.98 1.50 6.05
CA GLY A 179 -2.58 1.94 5.96
C GLY A 179 -2.21 3.11 6.88
N GLY A 180 -3.09 3.48 7.82
CA GLY A 180 -2.83 4.49 8.84
C GLY A 180 -2.05 3.95 10.05
N ASN A 181 -1.88 4.80 11.07
CA ASN A 181 -1.07 4.50 12.26
C ASN A 181 -1.91 4.07 13.49
N LEU A 182 -3.18 4.45 13.55
CA LEU A 182 -4.04 4.20 14.71
C LEU A 182 -4.67 2.80 14.67
N ASP A 183 -4.65 2.14 15.82
CA ASP A 183 -5.49 0.97 16.04
C ASP A 183 -6.96 1.37 16.31
N ILE A 184 -7.90 0.44 16.16
CA ILE A 184 -9.33 0.72 16.35
C ILE A 184 -9.65 1.19 17.78
N GLN A 185 -8.96 0.67 18.78
CA GLN A 185 -9.17 1.09 20.18
C GLN A 185 -8.70 2.53 20.38
N GLN A 186 -7.50 2.85 19.89
CA GLN A 186 -6.92 4.19 19.92
C GLN A 186 -7.79 5.20 19.15
N TYR A 187 -8.33 4.79 18.00
CA TYR A 187 -9.23 5.60 17.20
C TYR A 187 -10.52 5.95 17.96
N ARG A 188 -11.13 4.96 18.64
CA ARG A 188 -12.35 5.20 19.43
C ARG A 188 -12.09 6.04 20.68
N GLU A 189 -10.94 5.85 21.31
CA GLU A 189 -10.53 6.65 22.46
C GLU A 189 -10.25 8.11 22.06
N PHE A 190 -9.66 8.31 20.88
CA PHE A 190 -9.31 9.62 20.35
C PHE A 190 -10.52 10.56 20.32
N PHE A 191 -11.61 10.22 19.63
CA PHE A 191 -12.77 11.12 19.54
C PHE A 191 -13.63 11.14 20.83
N ARG A 192 -13.41 10.23 21.78
CA ARG A 192 -14.08 10.27 23.09
C ARG A 192 -13.41 11.25 24.06
N ASN A 193 -12.08 11.34 23.98
CA ASN A 193 -11.26 12.05 24.98
C ASN A 193 -10.65 13.35 24.43
N CYS A 194 -10.33 13.41 23.14
CA CYS A 194 -9.72 14.59 22.54
C CYS A 194 -10.79 15.57 22.04
N THR A 195 -10.60 16.84 22.37
CA THR A 195 -11.45 17.95 21.92
C THR A 195 -11.04 18.51 20.56
N ARG A 196 -9.83 18.20 20.08
CA ARG A 196 -9.32 18.74 18.82
C ARG A 196 -9.60 17.79 17.65
N PRO A 197 -10.29 18.23 16.59
CA PRO A 197 -10.52 17.39 15.41
C PRO A 197 -9.22 17.15 14.65
N LEU A 198 -9.06 15.93 14.12
CA LEU A 198 -7.99 15.56 13.20
C LEU A 198 -8.45 15.79 11.76
N GLN A 199 -7.80 16.72 11.07
CA GLN A 199 -8.02 16.96 9.65
C GLN A 199 -6.94 16.26 8.83
N LEU A 200 -7.35 15.38 7.92
CA LEU A 200 -6.44 14.74 6.98
C LEU A 200 -6.17 15.69 5.81
N ALA A 201 -4.95 16.21 5.73
CA ALA A 201 -4.50 16.98 4.57
C ALA A 201 -3.82 16.05 3.57
N MET A 202 -4.34 16.01 2.34
CA MET A 202 -3.64 15.32 1.25
C MET A 202 -2.42 16.15 0.83
N PRO A 203 -1.22 15.56 0.70
CA PRO A 203 -0.07 16.29 0.19
C PRO A 203 -0.36 16.78 -1.23
N PRO A 204 0.09 18.00 -1.60
CA PRO A 204 -0.02 18.45 -2.98
C PRO A 204 0.74 17.48 -3.91
N ILE A 205 0.18 17.20 -5.09
CA ILE A 205 0.87 16.42 -6.12
C ILE A 205 2.14 17.20 -6.49
N ARG A 206 3.29 16.72 -6.01
CA ARG A 206 4.57 17.37 -6.24
C ARG A 206 5.02 17.05 -7.66
N LEU A 207 4.85 18.01 -8.58
CA LEU A 207 5.47 17.97 -9.90
C LEU A 207 6.98 18.14 -9.72
N TYR A 208 7.76 17.09 -10.00
CA TYR A 208 9.20 17.23 -10.15
C TYR A 208 9.49 17.76 -11.56
N MET A 209 10.01 18.97 -11.63
CA MET A 209 10.55 19.51 -12.88
C MET A 209 11.76 18.64 -13.29
N PRO A 210 11.88 18.21 -14.55
CA PRO A 210 13.07 17.49 -14.99
C PRO A 210 14.29 18.40 -14.88
N SER A 211 15.29 18.00 -14.10
CA SER A 211 16.60 18.65 -14.10
C SER A 211 17.43 18.10 -15.25
N VAL A 212 17.78 18.93 -16.21
CA VAL A 212 18.75 18.57 -17.25
C VAL A 212 20.14 18.63 -16.63
N ASN A 213 20.81 17.47 -16.55
CA ASN A 213 22.23 17.43 -16.21
C ASN A 213 23.01 17.87 -17.46
N THR A 214 23.38 19.14 -17.55
CA THR A 214 24.37 19.62 -18.51
C THR A 214 25.77 19.30 -18.02
N GLN A 215 26.03 18.03 -17.67
CA GLN A 215 27.41 17.56 -17.74
C GLN A 215 27.76 17.59 -19.22
N ALA A 216 28.36 18.71 -19.65
CA ALA A 216 29.00 18.83 -20.94
C ALA A 216 29.82 17.56 -21.12
N SER A 217 29.64 16.88 -22.26
CA SER A 217 30.46 15.72 -22.64
C SER A 217 31.88 16.05 -22.23
N VAL A 218 32.41 15.31 -21.26
CA VAL A 218 33.77 15.49 -20.78
C VAL A 218 34.64 15.24 -22.01
N ARG A 219 35.00 16.31 -22.72
CA ARG A 219 36.07 16.30 -23.70
C ARG A 219 37.37 16.29 -22.89
N ASP A 220 37.55 15.27 -22.06
CA ASP A 220 38.85 14.82 -21.63
C ASP A 220 39.47 14.07 -22.80
N VAL A 221 39.89 14.84 -23.80
CA VAL A 221 40.96 14.39 -24.70
C VAL A 221 41.89 15.58 -24.87
N LYS A 222 42.58 15.96 -23.79
CA LYS A 222 44.01 16.25 -23.94
C LYS A 222 44.67 14.90 -24.14
N SER A 223 44.56 14.35 -25.35
CA SER A 223 45.39 13.23 -25.76
C SER A 223 46.82 13.69 -25.67
N TYR A 224 47.50 13.26 -24.61
CA TYR A 224 48.94 13.32 -24.58
C TYR A 224 49.44 12.40 -25.71
N VAL A 225 49.80 13.00 -26.84
CA VAL A 225 50.48 12.28 -27.92
C VAL A 225 51.94 12.22 -27.51
N SER A 226 52.40 11.06 -27.07
CA SER A 226 53.81 10.81 -26.80
C SER A 226 54.59 10.97 -28.10
N LEU A 227 55.28 12.10 -28.27
CA LEU A 227 56.19 12.34 -29.38
C LEU A 227 57.33 11.33 -29.29
N SER A 228 57.35 10.34 -30.20
CA SER A 228 58.49 9.45 -30.35
C SER A 228 59.72 10.25 -30.85
N ASN A 229 60.92 9.87 -30.43
CA ASN A 229 62.16 10.53 -30.88
C ASN A 229 62.27 10.60 -32.42
N GLU A 230 61.67 9.64 -33.13
CA GLU A 230 61.62 9.63 -34.60
C GLU A 230 60.78 10.75 -35.19
N THR A 231 59.65 11.10 -34.57
CA THR A 231 58.80 12.21 -35.04
C THR A 231 59.44 13.56 -34.73
N VAL A 232 60.11 13.69 -33.59
CA VAL A 232 60.93 14.87 -33.24
C VAL A 232 62.10 15.04 -34.21
N ASN A 233 62.79 13.95 -34.55
CA ASN A 233 63.91 13.99 -35.49
C ASN A 233 63.45 14.35 -36.90
N LYS A 234 62.33 13.79 -37.39
CA LYS A 234 61.73 14.16 -38.68
C LYS A 234 61.33 15.64 -38.72
N ALA A 235 60.67 16.13 -37.66
CA ALA A 235 60.29 17.54 -37.55
C ALA A 235 61.52 18.47 -37.53
N SER A 236 62.59 18.10 -36.81
CA SER A 236 63.83 18.89 -36.75
C SER A 236 64.55 18.98 -38.11
N GLN A 237 64.42 17.96 -38.96
CA GLN A 237 65.04 17.93 -40.29
C GLN A 237 64.24 18.68 -41.35
N GLN A 238 62.91 18.73 -41.21
CA GLN A 238 61.99 19.36 -42.16
C GLN A 238 61.71 20.83 -41.83
N LEU A 239 61.69 21.21 -40.56
CA LEU A 239 61.40 22.57 -40.10
C LEU A 239 62.65 23.44 -39.97
N ARG A 240 63.86 22.86 -40.11
CA ARG A 240 65.08 23.65 -40.34
C ARG A 240 65.01 24.25 -41.74
N LEU A 241 65.07 25.58 -41.83
CA LEU A 241 65.15 26.31 -43.09
C LEU A 241 66.34 25.80 -43.91
N LYS A 242 66.05 25.02 -44.95
CA LYS A 242 67.02 24.59 -45.95
C LYS A 242 66.85 25.45 -47.20
N ARG A 243 67.96 26.03 -47.67
CA ARG A 243 67.99 26.68 -48.98
C ARG A 243 68.03 25.61 -50.08
N SER A 244 67.20 25.76 -51.10
CA SER A 244 67.12 24.81 -52.22
C SER A 244 68.19 25.04 -53.30
N LYS A 245 68.90 26.17 -53.28
CA LYS A 245 69.95 26.52 -54.24
C LYS A 245 71.33 26.62 -53.56
N PRO A 246 72.42 26.12 -54.17
CA PRO A 246 73.78 26.26 -53.63
C PRO A 246 74.19 27.74 -53.53
N VAL A 247 75.12 28.08 -52.63
CA VAL A 247 75.63 29.48 -52.54
C VAL A 247 76.36 29.67 -53.85
N HIS A 248 76.19 30.82 -54.50
CA HIS A 248 76.99 31.13 -55.67
C HIS A 248 78.47 31.18 -55.26
N GLU A 249 79.23 30.15 -55.60
CA GLU A 249 80.66 30.06 -55.34
C GLU A 249 81.38 31.03 -56.28
N GLY A 250 81.75 32.21 -55.78
CA GLY A 250 82.52 33.19 -56.55
C GLY A 250 82.16 34.64 -56.29
N ILE A 251 81.00 34.91 -55.67
CA ILE A 251 80.63 36.28 -55.26
C ILE A 251 80.87 36.39 -53.75
N PRO A 252 81.64 37.39 -53.26
CA PRO A 252 81.75 37.63 -51.84
C PRO A 252 80.40 38.12 -51.30
N THR A 253 79.60 37.23 -50.74
CA THR A 253 78.41 37.57 -49.97
C THR A 253 78.80 38.09 -48.59
N LEU A 254 77.92 38.89 -47.98
CA LEU A 254 78.07 39.42 -46.61
C LEU A 254 78.42 38.33 -45.57
N ASP A 255 77.99 37.09 -45.79
CA ASP A 255 78.32 35.93 -44.95
C ASP A 255 79.83 35.65 -44.84
N LYS A 256 80.65 35.95 -45.86
CA LYS A 256 82.12 35.84 -45.77
C LYS A 256 82.74 36.95 -44.92
N CYS A 257 82.09 38.11 -44.83
CA CYS A 257 82.57 39.25 -44.03
C CYS A 257 82.23 39.11 -42.53
N LEU A 258 81.30 38.22 -42.18
CA LEU A 258 80.84 37.98 -40.80
C LEU A 258 81.64 36.87 -40.09
N GLN A 259 82.67 36.31 -40.73
CA GLN A 259 83.58 35.35 -40.08
C GLN A 259 84.47 36.08 -39.06
N ARG A 260 84.08 36.01 -37.80
CA ARG A 260 84.86 36.37 -36.61
C ARG A 260 84.94 35.17 -35.69
#